data_AF-A0A7C7XE59-F1
#
_entry.id   AF-A0A7C7XE59-F1
#
_cell.length_a   1.000
_cell.length_b   1.000
_cell.length_c   1.000
_cell.angle_alpha   90.00
_cell.angle_beta   90.00
_cell.angle_gamma   90.00
#
_symmetry.space_group_name_H-M   'P 1'
#
loop_
_entity.id
_entity.type
_entity.pdbx_description
1 polymer ?
#
loop_
_entity_poly.entity_id
_entity_poly.type
_entity_poly.pdbx_seq_one_letter_code
_entity_poly.pdbx_strand_id
1 'polypeptide(L)'
;MFKAMHDPVWVFDVEWVPDPVVGRILHQLPQETPDTEVVQAMWQAGGADEENPMPFLKTALCRVVSIAAVARTKNPEGASLRLTSLPHDVTDTAQTDEAAMLSRFLNAVGD
;
A
#
# COMPACT_ATOMS: atom_id res chain seq x y z
N MET A 1 21.70 -25.42 -8.26
CA MET A 1 20.76 -25.95 -7.25
C MET A 1 19.39 -25.34 -7.53
N PHE A 2 18.40 -26.12 -7.97
CA PHE A 2 17.06 -25.59 -8.19
C PHE A 2 16.32 -25.57 -6.85
N LYS A 3 15.85 -24.39 -6.43
CA LYS A 3 15.07 -24.23 -5.21
C LYS A 3 13.62 -24.59 -5.53
N ALA A 4 13.05 -25.58 -4.84
CA ALA A 4 11.64 -25.88 -4.97
C ALA A 4 10.83 -24.68 -4.44
N MET A 5 9.90 -24.18 -5.25
CA MET A 5 8.97 -23.14 -4.81
C MET A 5 7.69 -23.83 -4.34
N HIS A 6 7.19 -23.45 -3.17
CA HIS A 6 5.89 -23.90 -2.68
C HIS A 6 4.77 -23.42 -3.63
N ASP A 7 3.70 -24.20 -3.76
CA ASP A 7 2.51 -23.78 -4.50
C ASP A 7 1.37 -23.55 -3.49
N PRO A 8 0.61 -22.44 -3.59
CA PRO A 8 0.77 -21.36 -4.57
C PRO A 8 1.97 -20.43 -4.30
N VAL A 9 2.43 -19.71 -5.32
CA VAL A 9 3.40 -18.61 -5.19
C VAL A 9 2.68 -17.29 -5.42
N TRP A 10 2.80 -16.37 -4.48
CA TRP A 10 2.35 -14.99 -4.61
C TRP A 10 3.56 -14.07 -4.73
N VAL A 11 3.55 -13.22 -5.74
CA VAL A 11 4.46 -12.08 -5.89
C VAL A 11 3.61 -10.84 -5.94
N PHE A 12 3.93 -9.84 -5.13
CA PHE A 12 3.12 -8.64 -5.04
C PHE A 12 3.99 -7.41 -4.81
N ASP A 13 3.41 -6.27 -5.15
CA ASP A 13 3.95 -4.95 -4.92
C ASP A 13 2.84 -4.07 -4.31
N VAL A 14 3.24 -3.10 -3.49
CA VAL A 14 2.33 -2.27 -2.70
C VAL A 14 2.69 -0.83 -2.90
N GLU A 15 1.70 0.00 -3.23
CA GLU A 15 1.87 1.45 -3.32
C GLU A 15 1.28 2.13 -2.09
N TRP A 16 1.97 3.13 -1.57
CA TRP A 16 1.57 3.87 -0.38
C TRP A 16 1.79 5.37 -0.55
N VAL A 17 1.00 6.16 0.18
CA VAL A 17 1.11 7.62 0.22
C VAL A 17 1.16 8.10 1.67
N PRO A 18 1.73 9.28 1.98
CA PRO A 18 1.66 9.85 3.32
C PRO A 18 0.22 9.91 3.83
N ASP A 19 0.00 9.54 5.09
CA ASP A 19 -1.33 9.57 5.70
C ASP A 19 -1.55 10.89 6.48
N PRO A 20 -2.43 11.78 6.01
CA PRO A 20 -2.75 13.02 6.71
C PRO A 20 -3.39 12.79 8.10
N VAL A 21 -4.05 11.67 8.35
CA VAL A 21 -4.63 11.37 9.67
C VAL A 21 -3.50 11.16 10.68
N VAL A 22 -2.53 10.30 10.34
CA VAL A 22 -1.32 10.08 11.14
C VAL A 22 -0.53 11.37 11.30
N GLY A 23 -0.35 12.13 10.21
CA GLY A 23 0.34 13.41 10.23
C GLY A 23 -0.25 14.40 11.24
N ARG A 24 -1.58 14.58 11.26
CA ARG A 24 -2.24 15.46 12.23
C ARG A 24 -1.98 15.03 13.67
N ILE A 25 -2.07 13.74 13.95
CA ILE A 25 -1.88 13.19 15.30
C ILE A 25 -0.43 13.41 15.77
N LEU A 26 0.55 13.02 14.95
CA LEU A 26 1.96 13.06 15.33
C LEU A 26 2.51 14.49 15.43
N HIS A 27 2.03 15.39 14.56
CA HIS A 27 2.44 16.79 14.55
C HIS A 27 1.52 17.71 15.37
N GLN A 28 0.52 17.15 16.06
CA GLN A 28 -0.44 17.88 16.90
C GLN A 28 -1.12 19.04 16.15
N LEU A 29 -1.46 18.81 14.88
CA LEU A 29 -2.10 19.81 14.03
C LEU A 29 -3.62 19.83 14.27
N PRO A 30 -4.30 20.98 14.11
CA PRO A 30 -5.75 21.05 14.14
C PRO A 30 -6.42 20.06 13.18
N GLN A 31 -7.60 19.54 13.55
CA GLN A 31 -8.34 18.60 12.71
C GLN A 31 -8.70 19.21 11.35
N GLU A 32 -9.00 20.51 11.33
CA GLU A 32 -9.39 21.26 10.12
C GLU A 32 -8.20 21.66 9.25
N THR A 33 -6.96 21.35 9.63
CA THR A 33 -5.79 21.61 8.78
C THR A 33 -5.95 20.83 7.47
N PRO A 34 -5.82 21.49 6.29
CA PRO A 34 -5.92 20.81 5.00
C PRO A 34 -4.91 19.67 4.85
N ASP A 35 -5.31 18.55 4.25
CA ASP A 35 -4.44 17.38 4.05
C ASP A 35 -3.10 17.75 3.38
N THR A 36 -3.13 18.67 2.41
CA THR A 36 -1.94 19.16 1.71
C THR A 36 -0.94 19.84 2.64
N GLU A 37 -1.42 20.60 3.62
CA GLU A 37 -0.55 21.26 4.61
C GLU A 37 -0.01 20.27 5.63
N VAL A 38 -0.81 19.27 6.01
CA VAL A 38 -0.37 18.19 6.89
C VAL A 38 0.75 17.39 6.24
N VAL A 39 0.57 16.95 4.99
CA VAL A 39 1.58 16.18 4.27
C VAL A 39 2.86 16.99 4.05
N GLN A 40 2.73 18.29 3.77
CA GLN A 40 3.89 19.19 3.72
C GLN A 40 4.63 19.22 5.06
N ALA A 41 3.92 19.35 6.18
CA ALA A 41 4.53 19.33 7.52
C ALA A 41 5.23 18.00 7.81
N MET A 42 4.68 16.87 7.36
CA MET A 42 5.31 15.55 7.46
C MET A 42 6.64 15.50 6.70
N TRP A 43 6.70 16.01 5.46
CA TRP A 43 7.94 16.09 4.70
C TRP A 43 8.96 17.03 5.32
N GLN A 44 8.53 18.20 5.81
CA GLN A 44 9.42 19.13 6.53
C GLN A 44 10.03 18.46 7.78
N ALA A 45 9.23 17.74 8.56
CA ALA A 45 9.73 16.97 9.70
C ALA A 45 10.62 15.79 9.28
N GLY A 46 10.42 15.27 8.07
CA GLY A 46 11.25 14.25 7.43
C GLY A 46 12.57 14.77 6.84
N GLY A 47 12.86 16.07 6.96
CA GLY A 47 14.09 16.68 6.45
C GLY A 47 13.99 17.19 5.01
N ALA A 48 12.81 17.59 4.56
CA ALA A 48 12.63 18.19 3.24
C ALA A 48 13.41 19.51 3.10
N ASP A 49 14.07 19.68 1.96
CA ASP A 49 14.77 20.90 1.56
C ASP A 49 14.58 21.19 0.06
N GLU A 50 15.31 22.15 -0.49
CA GLU A 50 15.20 22.53 -1.90
C GLU A 50 15.68 21.42 -2.86
N GLU A 51 16.63 20.59 -2.45
CA GLU A 51 17.18 19.50 -3.27
C GLU A 51 16.28 18.25 -3.21
N ASN A 52 15.67 18.01 -2.05
CA ASN A 52 14.79 16.89 -1.79
C ASN A 52 13.52 17.35 -1.04
N PRO A 53 12.54 17.94 -1.75
CA PRO A 53 11.36 18.53 -1.12
C PRO A 53 10.36 17.48 -0.59
N MET A 54 10.49 16.23 -1.01
CA MET A 54 9.58 15.13 -0.64
C MET A 54 10.40 13.88 -0.26
N PRO A 55 11.16 13.92 0.84
CA PRO A 55 11.97 12.79 1.27
C PRO A 55 11.10 11.57 1.59
N PHE A 56 11.71 10.39 1.55
CA PHE A 56 11.05 9.16 1.95
C PHE A 56 10.51 9.26 3.38
N LEU A 57 9.19 9.10 3.51
CA LEU A 57 8.54 8.92 4.80
C LEU A 57 8.46 7.43 5.11
N LYS A 58 8.75 7.07 6.37
CA LYS A 58 8.64 5.69 6.84
C LYS A 58 7.24 5.17 6.57
N THR A 59 7.12 3.90 6.18
CA THR A 59 5.84 3.26 5.85
C THR A 59 4.80 3.34 6.97
N ALA A 60 5.22 3.40 8.24
CA ALA A 60 4.32 3.63 9.39
C ALA A 60 3.65 5.02 9.41
N LEU A 61 4.10 5.96 8.59
CA LEU A 61 3.51 7.29 8.38
C LEU A 61 2.67 7.36 7.10
N CYS A 62 2.55 6.24 6.40
CA CYS A 62 1.89 6.14 5.11
C CYS A 62 0.69 5.19 5.22
N ARG A 63 -0.25 5.34 4.30
CA ARG A 63 -1.35 4.42 4.07
C ARG A 63 -1.20 3.73 2.73
N VAL A 64 -1.55 2.45 2.67
CA VAL A 64 -1.58 1.68 1.44
C VAL A 64 -2.73 2.15 0.56
N VAL A 65 -2.45 2.38 -0.73
CA VAL A 65 -3.43 2.85 -1.72
C VAL A 65 -3.64 1.87 -2.87
N SER A 66 -2.69 0.99 -3.13
CA SER A 66 -2.90 -0.10 -4.08
C SER A 66 -2.00 -1.29 -3.83
N ILE A 67 -2.44 -2.45 -4.30
CA ILE A 67 -1.68 -3.70 -4.27
C ILE A 67 -1.79 -4.36 -5.64
N ALA A 68 -0.67 -4.66 -6.28
CA ALA A 68 -0.63 -5.47 -7.50
C ALA A 68 -0.03 -6.83 -7.18
N ALA A 69 -0.64 -7.92 -7.68
CA ALA A 69 -0.16 -9.27 -7.38
C ALA A 69 -0.30 -10.22 -8.56
N VAL A 70 0.69 -11.10 -8.69
CA VAL A 70 0.66 -12.28 -9.56
C VAL A 70 0.67 -13.53 -8.68
N ALA A 71 -0.37 -14.34 -8.82
CA ALA A 71 -0.46 -15.64 -8.19
C ALA A 71 -0.15 -16.74 -9.21
N ARG A 72 0.80 -17.62 -8.88
CA ARG A 72 1.02 -18.88 -9.59
C ARG A 72 0.40 -20.02 -8.80
N THR A 73 -0.51 -20.74 -9.42
CA THR A 73 -1.03 -22.02 -8.92
C THR A 73 -0.58 -23.16 -9.84
N LYS A 74 -0.64 -24.39 -9.33
CA LYS A 74 -0.37 -25.59 -10.12
C LYS A 74 -1.66 -26.37 -10.32
N ASN A 75 -1.93 -26.77 -11.55
CA ASN A 75 -3.04 -27.65 -11.92
C ASN A 75 -2.49 -28.90 -12.65
N PRO A 76 -3.32 -29.91 -12.97
CA PRO A 76 -2.87 -31.11 -13.69
C PRO A 76 -2.24 -30.83 -15.06
N GLU A 77 -2.54 -29.70 -15.68
CA GLU A 77 -2.06 -29.30 -17.01
C GLU A 77 -0.76 -28.47 -16.97
N GLY A 78 -0.36 -27.98 -15.79
CA GLY A 78 0.83 -27.16 -15.61
C GLY A 78 0.67 -26.05 -14.58
N ALA A 79 1.34 -24.92 -14.82
CA ALA A 79 1.20 -23.73 -13.98
C ALA A 79 0.14 -22.78 -14.56
N SER A 80 -0.70 -22.22 -13.69
CA SER A 80 -1.65 -21.16 -14.03
C SER A 80 -1.22 -19.86 -13.34
N LEU A 81 -1.33 -18.74 -14.07
CA LEU A 81 -0.99 -17.41 -13.56
C LEU A 81 -2.25 -16.54 -13.53
N ARG A 82 -2.44 -15.83 -12.41
CA ARG A 82 -3.49 -14.83 -12.25
C ARG A 82 -2.86 -13.52 -11.83
N LEU A 83 -3.05 -12.47 -12.65
CA LEU A 83 -2.74 -11.09 -12.30
C LEU A 83 -3.98 -10.45 -11.66
N THR A 84 -3.79 -9.71 -10.58
CA THR A 84 -4.84 -8.94 -9.92
C THR A 84 -4.28 -7.63 -9.37
N SER A 85 -5.13 -6.63 -9.24
CA SER A 85 -4.83 -5.38 -8.53
C SER A 85 -5.96 -5.02 -7.59
N LEU A 86 -5.65 -4.41 -6.47
CA LEU A 86 -6.60 -3.80 -5.54
C LEU A 86 -6.28 -2.30 -5.40
N PRO A 87 -7.29 -1.42 -5.30
CA PRO A 87 -8.71 -1.72 -5.53
C PRO A 87 -8.99 -2.09 -7.00
N HIS A 88 -10.08 -2.81 -7.26
CA HIS A 88 -10.51 -3.06 -8.66
C HIS A 88 -11.26 -1.86 -9.24
N ASP A 89 -11.97 -1.13 -8.37
CA ASP A 89 -12.63 0.12 -8.70
C ASP A 89 -12.13 1.22 -7.76
N VAL A 90 -11.40 2.18 -8.31
CA VAL A 90 -10.84 3.33 -7.55
C VAL A 90 -11.89 4.37 -7.17
N THR A 91 -13.11 4.27 -7.72
CA THR A 91 -14.22 5.16 -7.40
C THR A 91 -15.11 4.60 -6.29
N ASP A 92 -14.96 3.32 -5.97
CA ASP A 92 -15.68 2.65 -4.89
C ASP A 92 -14.94 2.83 -3.55
N THR A 93 -15.47 3.73 -2.72
CA THR A 93 -14.90 4.04 -1.40
C THR A 93 -14.71 2.82 -0.49
N ALA A 94 -15.56 1.79 -0.62
CA ALA A 94 -15.45 0.57 0.18
C ALA A 94 -14.26 -0.30 -0.27
N GLN A 95 -13.88 -0.23 -1.55
CA GLN A 95 -12.69 -0.90 -2.06
C GLN A 95 -11.41 -0.10 -1.81
N THR A 96 -11.49 1.23 -1.81
CA THR A 96 -10.33 2.10 -1.54
C THR A 96 -9.99 2.24 -0.06
N ASP A 97 -10.85 1.74 0.83
CA ASP A 97 -10.54 1.66 2.26
C ASP A 97 -9.34 0.72 2.49
N GLU A 98 -8.32 1.21 3.20
CA GLU A 98 -7.06 0.48 3.40
C GLU A 98 -7.29 -0.84 4.15
N ALA A 99 -8.11 -0.84 5.19
CA ALA A 99 -8.35 -2.04 6.00
C ALA A 99 -9.11 -3.09 5.18
N ALA A 100 -10.10 -2.69 4.38
CA ALA A 100 -10.82 -3.57 3.48
C ALA A 100 -9.90 -4.17 2.40
N MET A 101 -9.05 -3.33 1.79
CA MET A 101 -8.08 -3.76 0.77
C MET A 101 -7.06 -4.74 1.33
N LEU A 102 -6.44 -4.43 2.49
CA LEU A 102 -5.48 -5.31 3.15
C LEU A 102 -6.14 -6.62 3.57
N SER A 103 -7.35 -6.58 4.13
CA SER A 103 -8.09 -7.78 4.52
C SER A 103 -8.36 -8.68 3.30
N ARG A 104 -8.83 -8.10 2.19
CA ARG A 104 -9.08 -8.83 0.95
C ARG A 104 -7.81 -9.49 0.41
N PHE A 105 -6.69 -8.77 0.42
CA PHE A 105 -5.41 -9.31 -0.04
C PHE A 105 -4.91 -10.43 0.86
N LEU A 106 -4.86 -10.21 2.17
CA LEU A 106 -4.35 -11.18 3.14
C LEU A 106 -5.21 -12.45 3.19
N ASN A 107 -6.54 -12.33 3.05
CA ASN A 107 -7.42 -13.50 2.92
C ASN A 107 -7.10 -14.29 1.66
N ALA A 108 -6.87 -13.63 0.51
CA ALA A 108 -6.52 -14.32 -0.72
C ALA A 108 -5.15 -15.02 -0.70
N VAL A 109 -4.20 -14.49 0.07
CA VAL A 109 -2.85 -15.08 0.25
C VAL A 109 -2.86 -16.19 1.31
N GLY A 110 -3.73 -16.08 2.31
CA GLY A 110 -3.81 -17.02 3.44
C GLY A 110 -4.66 -18.27 3.18
N ASP A 111 -5.49 -18.27 2.15
CA ASP A 111 -6.22 -19.45 1.63
C ASP A 111 -5.28 -20.45 0.93
#